data_AF-A0A6L9IW21-F1
#
_entry.id   AF-A0A6L9IW21-F1
#
_cell.length_a   1.000
_cell.length_b   1.000
_cell.length_c   1.000
_cell.angle_alpha   90.00
_cell.angle_beta   90.00
_cell.angle_gamma   90.00
#
_symmetry.space_group_name_H-M   'P 1'
#
loop_
_entity.id
_entity.type
_entity.pdbx_description
1 polymer ?
#
loop_
_entity_poly.entity_id
_entity_poly.type
_entity_poly.pdbx_seq_one_letter_code
_entity_poly.pdbx_strand_id
1 'polypeptide(L)'
;MQSWQATEEGEAVNINESHQGEVYVFALDGRIDTEGADALDAKLQTVVKAGHHKIVLDMAEVGYISSNGLRTLADVLTQNKEAHGDLKLVGLNVKVMRVLQIVGFDKFFSIYDTVDAAIADF
;
A
#
# COMPACT_ATOMS: atom_id res chain seq x y z
N MET A 1 2.97 -16.12 -37.30
CA MET A 1 2.62 -16.44 -35.90
C MET A 1 3.20 -15.32 -35.08
N GLN A 2 2.36 -14.40 -34.61
CA GLN A 2 2.81 -13.21 -33.90
C GLN A 2 3.44 -13.63 -32.58
N SER A 3 4.73 -13.34 -32.47
CA SER A 3 5.51 -13.31 -31.25
C SER A 3 4.84 -12.33 -30.28
N TRP A 4 4.21 -12.87 -29.25
CA TRP A 4 3.82 -12.10 -28.08
C TRP A 4 5.11 -11.70 -27.37
N GLN A 5 5.53 -10.46 -27.55
CA GLN A 5 6.56 -9.86 -26.72
C GLN A 5 5.94 -9.60 -25.35
N ALA A 6 6.10 -10.56 -24.44
CA ALA A 6 6.13 -10.27 -23.02
C ALA A 6 7.42 -9.48 -22.75
N THR A 7 7.27 -8.27 -22.22
CA THR A 7 8.18 -7.50 -21.34
C THR A 7 7.75 -6.04 -21.38
N GLU A 8 6.63 -5.71 -20.74
CA GLU A 8 6.66 -4.47 -19.97
C GLU A 8 7.39 -4.84 -18.68
N GLU A 9 8.73 -4.75 -18.68
CA GLU A 9 9.50 -4.76 -17.44
C GLU A 9 9.05 -3.55 -16.63
N GLY A 10 8.02 -3.75 -15.80
CA GLY A 10 7.69 -2.80 -14.76
C GLY A 10 8.85 -2.78 -13.78
N GLU A 11 9.41 -1.60 -13.53
CA GLU A 11 10.44 -1.44 -12.51
C GLU A 11 9.89 -1.95 -11.18
N ALA A 12 10.65 -2.82 -10.51
CA ALA A 12 10.26 -3.42 -9.24
C ALA A 12 9.92 -2.32 -8.23
N VAL A 13 8.88 -2.52 -7.43
CA VAL A 13 8.52 -1.54 -6.40
C VAL A 13 9.69 -1.32 -5.45
N ASN A 14 10.08 -0.06 -5.30
CA ASN A 14 11.01 0.36 -4.26
C ASN A 14 10.21 0.62 -2.98
N ILE A 15 10.61 -0.03 -1.89
CA ILE A 15 9.94 0.08 -0.59
C ILE A 15 10.94 0.62 0.42
N ASN A 16 10.73 1.86 0.84
CA ASN A 16 11.52 2.48 1.91
C ASN A 16 10.73 2.45 3.22
N GLU A 17 11.27 1.74 4.21
CA GLU A 17 10.65 1.56 5.52
C GLU A 17 11.28 2.53 6.53
N SER A 18 10.43 3.25 7.25
CA SER A 18 10.82 4.10 8.37
C SER A 18 9.81 3.99 9.51
N HIS A 19 10.13 4.56 10.67
CA HIS A 19 9.22 4.58 11.81
C HIS A 19 9.22 5.96 12.47
N GLN A 20 8.05 6.35 12.97
CA GLN A 20 7.86 7.53 13.81
C GLN A 20 7.09 7.12 15.06
N GLY A 21 7.79 6.98 16.18
CA GLY A 21 7.22 6.40 17.39
C GLY A 21 6.76 4.96 17.15
N GLU A 22 5.47 4.70 17.32
CA GLU A 22 4.86 3.38 17.11
C GLU A 22 4.34 3.16 15.67
N VAL A 23 4.39 4.18 14.83
CA VAL A 23 3.84 4.13 13.48
C VAL A 23 4.92 3.76 12.47
N TYR A 24 4.68 2.69 11.71
CA TYR A 24 5.50 2.29 10.57
C TYR A 24 5.05 3.03 9.33
N VAL A 25 6.01 3.60 8.59
CA VAL A 25 5.76 4.31 7.34
C VAL A 25 6.52 3.63 6.21
N PHE A 26 5.79 3.20 5.19
CA PHE A 26 6.37 2.64 3.97
C PHE A 26 6.15 3.61 2.81
N ALA A 27 7.23 4.23 2.34
CA ALA A 27 7.21 5.00 1.11
C ALA A 27 7.42 4.08 -0.08
N LEU A 28 6.47 4.10 -1.01
CA LEU A 28 6.39 3.21 -2.16
C LEU A 28 6.64 4.01 -3.44
N ASP A 29 7.56 3.53 -4.27
CA ASP A 29 7.87 4.10 -5.58
C ASP A 29 7.81 3.00 -6.64
N GLY A 30 7.07 3.26 -7.72
CA GLY A 30 6.90 2.36 -8.84
C GLY A 30 5.49 1.77 -8.94
N ARG A 31 5.39 0.45 -9.13
CA ARG A 31 4.14 -0.25 -9.48
C ARG A 31 3.83 -1.36 -8.49
N ILE A 32 2.57 -1.42 -8.04
CA ILE A 32 2.05 -2.52 -7.23
C ILE A 32 1.30 -3.52 -8.13
N ASP A 33 2.04 -4.13 -9.06
CA ASP A 33 1.55 -5.27 -9.85
C ASP A 33 1.62 -6.58 -9.04
N THR A 34 1.67 -7.74 -9.68
CA THR A 34 1.75 -9.02 -8.97
C THR A 34 3.04 -9.13 -8.15
N GLU A 35 4.20 -8.83 -8.75
CA GLU A 35 5.49 -8.94 -8.07
C GLU A 35 5.64 -7.85 -7.01
N GLY A 36 5.21 -6.62 -7.33
CA GLY A 36 5.21 -5.53 -6.36
C GLY A 36 4.27 -5.79 -5.18
N ALA A 37 3.12 -6.42 -5.41
CA ALA A 37 2.19 -6.81 -4.35
C ALA A 37 2.78 -7.88 -3.42
N ASP A 38 3.46 -8.89 -3.98
CA ASP A 38 4.10 -9.95 -3.19
C ASP A 38 5.25 -9.38 -2.34
N ALA A 39 6.05 -8.47 -2.90
CA ALA A 39 7.12 -7.79 -2.18
C ALA A 39 6.59 -6.90 -1.04
N LEU A 40 5.51 -6.15 -1.31
CA LEU A 40 4.84 -5.33 -0.31
C LEU A 40 4.21 -6.18 0.79
N ASP A 41 3.50 -7.26 0.44
CA ASP A 41 2.89 -8.16 1.41
C ASP A 41 3.95 -8.74 2.35
N ALA A 42 5.07 -9.24 1.81
CA ALA A 42 6.14 -9.79 2.64
C ALA A 42 6.63 -8.80 3.70
N LYS A 43 6.81 -7.52 3.33
CA LYS A 43 7.23 -6.45 4.24
C LYS A 43 6.18 -6.12 5.30
N LEU A 44 4.92 -5.94 4.88
CA LEU A 44 3.83 -5.63 5.80
C LEU A 44 3.61 -6.78 6.79
N GLN A 45 3.63 -8.02 6.31
CA GLN A 45 3.48 -9.20 7.15
C GLN A 45 4.61 -9.36 8.17
N THR A 46 5.85 -8.97 7.85
CA THR A 46 6.93 -8.93 8.85
C THR A 46 6.61 -7.99 10.01
N VAL A 47 6.13 -6.78 9.72
CA VAL A 47 5.79 -5.76 10.72
C VAL A 47 4.55 -6.15 11.53
N VAL A 48 3.51 -6.65 10.87
CA VAL A 48 2.28 -7.13 11.53
C VAL A 48 2.59 -8.30 12.48
N LYS A 49 3.42 -9.28 12.06
CA LYS A 49 3.82 -10.41 12.91
C LYS A 49 4.70 -10.00 14.08
N ALA A 50 5.39 -8.87 13.99
CA ALA A 50 6.14 -8.28 15.10
C ALA A 50 5.24 -7.53 16.10
N GLY A 51 3.93 -7.44 15.86
CA GLY A 51 2.96 -6.78 16.74
C GLY A 51 2.77 -5.29 16.45
N HIS A 52 3.25 -4.80 15.32
CA HIS A 52 3.09 -3.42 14.91
C HIS A 52 1.90 -3.28 13.97
N HIS A 53 0.85 -2.60 14.45
CA HIS A 53 -0.44 -2.51 13.74
C HIS A 53 -0.83 -1.09 13.33
N LYS A 54 0.05 -0.09 13.56
CA LYS A 54 -0.14 1.28 13.07
C LYS A 54 0.74 1.50 11.84
N ILE A 55 0.14 1.43 10.65
CA ILE A 55 0.88 1.46 9.38
C ILE A 55 0.37 2.59 8.48
N VAL A 56 1.30 3.34 7.91
CA VAL A 56 1.06 4.33 6.84
C VAL A 56 1.76 3.86 5.57
N LEU A 57 1.04 3.86 4.46
CA LEU A 57 1.61 3.71 3.13
C LEU A 57 1.62 5.05 2.42
N ASP A 58 2.81 5.58 2.15
CA ASP A 58 2.98 6.73 1.27
C ASP A 58 3.07 6.22 -0.17
N MET A 59 2.06 6.57 -0.96
CA MET A 59 1.86 6.11 -2.33
C MET A 59 2.00 7.25 -3.35
N ALA A 60 2.64 8.37 -2.97
CA ALA A 60 2.85 9.52 -3.85
C ALA A 60 3.49 9.15 -5.19
N GLU A 61 4.46 8.24 -5.17
CA GLU A 61 5.21 7.77 -6.34
C GLU A 61 4.65 6.45 -6.93
N VAL A 62 3.47 5.98 -6.47
CA VAL A 62 2.84 4.77 -6.99
C VAL A 62 1.97 5.07 -8.20
N GLY A 63 2.45 4.71 -9.40
CA GLY A 63 1.74 4.98 -10.65
C GLY A 63 0.61 3.99 -10.98
N TYR A 64 0.61 2.81 -10.36
CA TYR A 64 -0.28 1.70 -10.71
C TYR A 64 -0.48 0.74 -9.54
N ILE A 65 -1.69 0.19 -9.42
CA ILE A 65 -2.04 -0.90 -8.52
C ILE A 65 -2.89 -1.95 -9.23
N SER A 66 -2.55 -3.23 -9.05
CA SER A 66 -3.27 -4.39 -9.57
C SER A 66 -4.33 -4.93 -8.59
N SER A 67 -5.10 -5.94 -9.00
CA SER A 67 -6.02 -6.67 -8.11
C SER A 67 -5.30 -7.33 -6.94
N ASN A 68 -4.08 -7.81 -7.15
CA ASN A 68 -3.27 -8.43 -6.10
C ASN A 68 -2.85 -7.38 -5.08
N GLY A 69 -2.39 -6.21 -5.54
CA GLY A 69 -2.09 -5.09 -4.67
C GLY A 69 -3.30 -4.67 -3.83
N LEU A 70 -4.47 -4.50 -4.44
CA LEU A 70 -5.70 -4.16 -3.71
C LEU A 70 -6.05 -5.22 -2.65
N ARG A 71 -5.90 -6.51 -2.99
CA ARG A 71 -6.13 -7.61 -2.05
C ARG A 71 -5.16 -7.53 -0.87
N THR A 72 -3.86 -7.36 -1.13
CA THR A 72 -2.84 -7.18 -0.09
C THR A 72 -3.22 -6.04 0.86
N LEU A 73 -3.63 -4.89 0.32
CA LEU A 73 -4.07 -3.76 1.15
C LEU A 73 -5.29 -4.11 2.02
N ALA A 74 -6.29 -4.80 1.47
CA ALA A 74 -7.49 -5.18 2.21
C ALA A 74 -7.21 -6.22 3.31
N ASP A 75 -6.35 -7.20 3.02
CA ASP A 75 -5.97 -8.24 3.97
C ASP A 75 -5.20 -7.63 5.15
N VAL A 76 -4.24 -6.73 4.90
CA VAL A 76 -3.47 -6.02 5.95
C VAL A 76 -4.35 -5.05 6.74
N LEU A 77 -5.25 -4.30 6.09
CA LEU A 77 -6.21 -3.43 6.78
C LEU A 77 -7.06 -4.22 7.78
N THR A 78 -7.58 -5.36 7.35
CA THR A 78 -8.43 -6.23 8.20
C THR A 78 -7.64 -6.73 9.40
N GLN A 79 -6.44 -7.27 9.17
CA GLN A 79 -5.56 -7.78 10.23
C GLN A 79 -5.20 -6.68 11.26
N ASN A 80 -4.85 -5.49 10.79
CA ASN A 80 -4.50 -4.38 11.69
C ASN A 80 -5.70 -3.92 12.50
N LYS A 81 -6.90 -3.81 11.91
CA LYS A 81 -8.11 -3.42 12.64
C LYS A 81 -8.51 -4.44 13.71
N GLU A 82 -8.36 -5.74 13.43
CA GLU A 82 -8.58 -6.80 14.43
C GLU A 82 -7.62 -6.68 15.63
N ALA A 83 -6.42 -6.14 15.40
CA ALA A 83 -5.42 -5.89 16.42
C ALA A 83 -5.44 -4.44 16.98
N HIS A 84 -6.58 -3.73 16.85
CA HIS A 84 -6.76 -2.35 17.32
C HIS A 84 -5.79 -1.32 16.71
N GLY A 85 -5.24 -1.61 15.54
CA GLY A 85 -4.48 -0.68 14.71
C GLY A 85 -5.25 -0.24 13.46
N ASP A 86 -4.52 0.28 12.47
CA ASP A 86 -5.08 0.69 11.18
C ASP A 86 -4.03 0.64 10.06
N LEU A 87 -4.51 0.73 8.81
CA LEU A 87 -3.69 0.92 7.62
C LEU A 87 -4.17 2.17 6.90
N LYS A 88 -3.36 3.22 6.91
CA LYS A 88 -3.68 4.52 6.33
C LYS A 88 -2.92 4.73 5.02
N LEU A 89 -3.57 5.32 4.04
CA LEU A 89 -2.99 5.61 2.72
C LEU A 89 -2.70 7.09 2.58
N VAL A 90 -1.56 7.43 2.02
CA VAL A 90 -1.12 8.81 1.80
C VAL A 90 -0.76 9.03 0.34
N GLY A 91 -1.04 10.22 -0.18
CA GLY A 91 -0.48 10.65 -1.47
C GLY A 91 -1.05 9.92 -2.68
N LEU A 92 -2.26 9.33 -2.59
CA LEU A 92 -2.86 8.63 -3.73
C LEU A 92 -3.03 9.58 -4.92
N ASN A 93 -2.36 9.29 -6.04
CA ASN A 93 -2.63 10.01 -7.28
C ASN A 93 -4.04 9.70 -7.83
N VAL A 94 -4.49 10.52 -8.78
CA VAL A 94 -5.86 10.43 -9.36
C VAL A 94 -6.15 9.05 -9.95
N LYS A 95 -5.16 8.37 -10.54
CA LYS A 95 -5.35 7.04 -11.15
C LYS A 95 -5.56 5.98 -10.07
N VAL A 96 -4.71 5.93 -9.06
CA VAL A 96 -4.82 4.98 -7.94
C VAL A 96 -6.11 5.23 -7.17
N MET A 97 -6.41 6.49 -6.81
CA MET A 97 -7.67 6.86 -6.17
C MET A 97 -8.88 6.40 -6.98
N ARG A 98 -8.87 6.59 -8.31
CA ARG A 98 -9.97 6.16 -9.17
C ARG A 98 -10.14 4.64 -9.17
N VAL A 99 -9.05 3.87 -9.14
CA VAL A 99 -9.10 2.41 -9.02
C VAL A 99 -9.76 2.01 -7.71
N LEU A 100 -9.35 2.61 -6.57
CA LEU A 100 -9.98 2.35 -5.27
C LEU A 100 -11.48 2.67 -5.29
N GLN A 101 -11.89 3.79 -5.88
CA GLN A 101 -13.30 4.17 -6.00
C GLN A 101 -14.13 3.21 -6.85
N ILE A 102 -13.57 2.70 -7.94
CA ILE A 102 -14.26 1.74 -8.82
C ILE A 102 -14.56 0.45 -8.06
N VAL A 103 -13.62 -0.03 -7.26
CA VAL A 103 -13.80 -1.24 -6.44
C VAL A 103 -14.51 -0.95 -5.11
N GLY A 104 -14.75 0.32 -4.77
CA GLY A 104 -15.39 0.78 -3.54
C GLY A 104 -14.51 0.71 -2.29
N PHE A 105 -13.19 0.62 -2.46
CA PHE A 105 -12.23 0.50 -1.36
C PHE A 105 -11.95 1.82 -0.66
N ASP A 106 -12.13 2.93 -1.36
CA ASP A 106 -11.98 4.30 -0.84
C ASP A 106 -12.79 4.55 0.45
N LYS A 107 -13.86 3.78 0.68
CA LYS A 107 -14.72 3.90 1.87
C LYS A 107 -14.18 3.17 3.11
N PHE A 108 -13.22 2.26 2.94
CA PHE A 108 -12.67 1.45 4.03
C PHE A 108 -11.32 1.96 4.52
N PHE A 109 -10.56 2.61 3.63
CA PHE A 109 -9.27 3.20 3.94
C PHE A 109 -9.43 4.64 4.42
N SER A 110 -8.68 4.99 5.44
CA SER A 110 -8.44 6.38 5.81
C SER A 110 -7.34 6.93 4.88
N ILE A 111 -7.66 7.95 4.08
CA ILE A 111 -6.80 8.49 3.03
C ILE A 111 -6.46 9.95 3.36
N TYR A 112 -5.17 10.30 3.30
CA TYR A 112 -4.65 11.63 3.65
C TYR A 112 -3.72 12.17 2.57
N ASP A 113 -3.53 13.49 2.60
CA ASP A 113 -2.59 14.16 1.69
C ASP A 113 -1.13 14.07 2.18
N THR A 114 -0.90 13.89 3.49
CA THR A 114 0.45 13.88 4.08
C THR A 114 0.62 12.78 5.12
N VAL A 115 1.86 12.31 5.28
CA VAL A 115 2.24 11.31 6.29
C VAL A 115 1.98 11.85 7.69
N ASP A 116 2.30 13.11 7.96
CA ASP A 116 2.09 13.75 9.27
C ASP A 116 0.61 13.75 9.67
N ALA A 117 -0.30 14.06 8.73
CA ALA A 117 -1.74 14.02 8.99
C ALA A 117 -2.24 12.60 9.28
N ALA A 118 -1.72 11.60 8.56
CA ALA A 118 -2.07 10.21 8.81
C ALA A 118 -1.59 9.73 10.20
N ILE A 119 -0.35 10.10 10.57
CA ILE A 119 0.25 9.78 11.87
C ILE A 119 -0.54 10.42 13.02
N ALA A 120 -0.91 11.69 12.88
CA ALA A 120 -1.59 12.45 13.93
C ALA A 120 -2.99 11.93 14.28
N ASP A 121 -3.58 11.10 13.43
CA ASP A 121 -4.93 10.56 13.56
C ASP A 121 -4.96 9.10 14.08
N PHE A 122 -3.82 8.52 14.51
CA PHE A 122 -3.78 7.21 15.19
C PHE A 122 -4.06 7.34 16.69
#